data_AF-A0AAN4TQU8-F1
#
_entry.id   AF-A0AAN4TQU8-F1
#
_cell.length_a   1.000
_cell.length_b   1.000
_cell.length_c   1.000
_cell.angle_alpha   90.00
_cell.angle_beta   90.00
_cell.angle_gamma   90.00
#
_symmetry.space_group_name_H-M   'P 1'
#
loop_
_entity.id
_entity.type
_entity.pdbx_description
1 polymer ?
#
loop_
_entity_poly.entity_id
_entity_poly.type
_entity_poly.pdbx_seq_one_letter_code
_entity_poly.pdbx_strand_id
1 'polypeptide(L)' 'MLLLTRREGENIMIGDGVQIQVLSVSEDTGDVRIQIKALDVVKAQNRNVDNEVTDGKPGPVITHKRRWRSLATQ' A
#
# COMPACT_ATOMS: atom_id res chain seq x y z
N MET A 1 7.06 24.03 -12.29
CA MET A 1 7.14 22.58 -12.56
C MET A 1 8.56 22.13 -12.26
N LEU A 2 8.74 21.14 -11.38
CA LEU A 2 10.06 20.62 -11.00
C LEU A 2 10.22 19.22 -11.59
N LEU A 3 11.33 18.98 -12.28
CA LEU A 3 11.68 17.68 -12.85
C LEU A 3 12.92 17.16 -12.14
N LEU A 4 12.83 15.93 -11.62
CA LEU A 4 13.92 15.25 -10.94
C LEU A 4 14.08 13.86 -11.57
N THR A 5 15.31 13.49 -11.89
CA THR A 5 15.65 12.12 -12.30
C THR A 5 16.13 11.34 -11.09
N ARG A 6 15.58 10.16 -10.88
CA ARG A 6 15.99 9.22 -9.82
C ARG A 6 16.36 7.88 -10.43
N ARG A 7 17.38 7.24 -9.86
CA ARG A 7 17.78 5.85 -10.14
C ARG A 7 17.17 4.90 -9.13
N GLU A 8 17.25 3.61 -9.42
CA GLU A 8 16.89 2.56 -8.46
C GLU A 8 17.62 2.76 -7.12
N GLY A 9 16.89 2.61 -6.02
CA GLY A 9 17.36 2.84 -4.65
C GLY A 9 17.32 4.30 -4.20
N GLU A 10 17.23 5.27 -5.11
CA GLU A 10 17.18 6.68 -4.76
C GLU A 10 15.79 7.12 -4.28
N ASN A 11 15.77 8.21 -3.50
CA ASN A 11 14.54 8.80 -2.98
C ASN A 11 14.45 10.31 -3.21
N ILE A 12 13.22 10.81 -3.08
CA ILE A 12 12.84 12.22 -3.08
C ILE A 12 12.12 12.48 -1.76
N MET A 13 12.48 13.56 -1.07
CA MET A 13 11.69 14.09 0.04
C MET A 13 10.88 15.31 -0.42
N ILE A 14 9.63 15.39 0.01
CA ILE A 14 8.75 16.53 -0.21
C ILE A 14 8.34 17.05 1.17
N GLY A 15 8.85 18.24 1.52
CA GLY A 15 8.79 18.73 2.90
C GLY A 15 9.38 17.72 3.88
N ASP A 16 8.78 17.61 5.06
CA ASP A 16 9.26 16.75 6.14
C ASP A 16 8.44 15.47 6.31
N GLY A 17 7.39 15.28 5.50
CA GLY A 17 6.35 14.29 5.76
C GLY A 17 6.06 13.32 4.62
N VAL A 18 6.70 13.47 3.46
CA VAL A 18 6.47 12.59 2.31
C VAL A 18 7.80 12.18 1.70
N GLN A 19 8.01 10.88 1.59
CA GLN A 19 9.16 10.27 0.93
C GLN A 19 8.68 9.40 -0.23
N ILE A 20 9.27 9.60 -1.40
CA ILE A 20 9.05 8.76 -2.58
C ILE A 20 10.37 8.05 -2.89
N GLN A 21 10.36 6.73 -2.92
CA GLN A 21 11.54 5.92 -3.22
C GLN A 21 11.31 5.09 -4.48
N VAL A 22 12.30 5.06 -5.36
CA VAL A 22 12.33 4.13 -6.49
C VAL A 22 12.92 2.82 -5.98
N LEU A 23 12.09 1.78 -5.90
CA LEU A 23 12.50 0.47 -5.39
C LEU A 23 13.17 -0.38 -6.46
N SER A 24 12.59 -0.40 -7.66
CA SER A 24 13.16 -1.14 -8.79
C SER A 24 12.65 -0.59 -10.12
N VAL A 25 13.46 -0.74 -11.16
CA VAL A 25 13.07 -0.44 -12.54
C VAL A 25 13.17 -1.71 -13.38
N SER A 26 12.07 -2.07 -14.02
CA SER A 26 12.02 -3.19 -14.97
C SER A 26 12.29 -2.66 -16.37
N GLU A 27 13.43 -3.02 -16.97
CA GLU A 27 13.73 -2.65 -18.36
C GLU A 27 12.82 -3.38 -19.35
N ASP A 28 12.44 -4.62 -19.04
CA ASP A 28 11.62 -5.48 -19.92
C ASP A 28 10.19 -4.95 -20.09
N THR A 29 9.56 -4.54 -18.98
CA THR A 29 8.17 -4.05 -18.98
C THR A 29 8.07 -2.53 -19.01
N GLY A 30 9.17 -1.83 -18.70
CA GLY A 30 9.18 -0.38 -18.48
C GLY A 30 8.54 0.04 -17.14
N ASP A 31 8.12 -0.92 -16.30
CA ASP A 31 7.47 -0.63 -15.03
C ASP A 31 8.47 -0.13 -13.99
N VAL A 32 8.03 0.83 -13.19
CA VAL A 32 8.78 1.33 -12.04
C VAL A 32 8.03 1.00 -10.76
N ARG A 33 8.68 0.28 -9.85
CA ARG A 33 8.15 0.08 -8.51
C ARG A 33 8.55 1.24 -7.63
N ILE A 34 7.56 1.98 -7.15
CA ILE A 34 7.76 3.10 -6.24
C ILE A 34 7.12 2.81 -4.88
N GLN A 35 7.77 3.27 -3.83
CA GLN A 35 7.21 3.31 -2.48
C GLN A 35 6.96 4.76 -2.08
N ILE A 36 5.77 5.02 -1.54
CA ILE A 36 5.43 6.31 -0.95
C ILE A 36 5.25 6.09 0.55
N LYS A 37 6.06 6.77 1.36
CA LYS A 37 5.88 6.85 2.81
C LYS A 37 5.40 8.25 3.14
N ALA A 38 4.25 8.34 3.80
CA ALA A 38 3.70 9.60 4.23
C ALA A 38 2.93 9.42 5.54
N LEU A 39 2.67 10.53 6.23
CA LEU A 39 1.74 10.57 7.35
C LEU A 39 0.32 10.21 6.88
N ASP A 40 -0.48 9.59 7.76
CA ASP A 40 -1.83 9.10 7.42
C ASP A 40 -2.81 10.19 6.92
N VAL A 41 -2.54 11.46 7.28
CA VAL A 41 -3.32 12.61 6.79
C VAL A 41 -3.13 12.85 5.29
N VAL A 42 -2.03 12.35 4.70
CA VAL A 42 -1.70 12.51 3.28
C VAL A 42 -2.24 11.32 2.49
N LYS A 43 -3.16 11.58 1.57
CA LYS A 43 -3.67 10.56 0.66
C LYS A 43 -2.74 10.39 -0.54
N ALA A 44 -2.25 9.18 -0.77
CA ALA A 44 -1.56 8.78 -1.99
C ALA A 44 -2.51 7.96 -2.87
N GLN A 45 -2.68 8.36 -4.13
CA GLN A 45 -3.61 7.71 -5.06
C GLN A 45 -2.98 7.63 -6.46
N ASN A 46 -3.30 6.56 -7.19
CA ASN A 46 -2.96 6.45 -8.61
C ASN A 46 -4.06 7.13 -9.43
N ARG A 47 -3.69 8.08 -10.29
CA ARG A 47 -4.62 8.88 -11.09
C ARG A 47 -5.46 8.06 -12.07
N ASN A 48 -4.96 6.92 -12.55
CA ASN A 48 -5.64 6.08 -13.54
C ASN A 48 -6.46 4.94 -12.91
N VAL A 49 -6.53 4.86 -11.59
CA VAL A 49 -7.50 4.00 -10.92
C VAL A 49 -8.80 4.80 -10.89
N ASP A 50 -9.55 4.74 -11.99
CA ASP A 50 -10.93 5.24 -12.05
C ASP A 50 -11.71 4.65 -10.87
N ASN A 51 -12.10 5.49 -9.90
CA ASN A 51 -13.27 5.38 -9.01
C ASN A 51 -13.83 3.99 -8.62
N GLU A 52 -13.02 2.93 -8.56
CA GLU A 52 -13.42 1.60 -8.15
C GLU A 52 -12.61 1.20 -6.92
N VAL A 53 -13.34 1.04 -5.82
CA VAL A 53 -12.91 0.48 -4.53
C VAL A 53 -12.16 1.44 -3.60
N THR A 54 -12.94 2.27 -2.91
CA THR A 54 -12.99 2.24 -1.43
C THR A 54 -14.24 2.98 -0.94
N ASP A 55 -15.41 2.60 -1.46
CA ASP A 55 -16.66 2.68 -0.69
C ASP A 55 -17.07 1.26 -0.29
N GLY A 56 -17.60 1.13 0.92
CA GLY A 56 -17.43 -0.03 1.79
C GLY A 56 -17.91 -1.40 1.31
N LYS A 57 -17.19 -2.44 1.76
CA LYS A 57 -17.74 -3.65 2.38
C LYS A 57 -16.60 -4.38 3.12
N PRO A 58 -16.72 -4.68 4.44
CA PRO A 58 -15.85 -5.67 5.04
C PRO A 58 -16.10 -7.00 4.32
N GLY A 59 -15.04 -7.59 3.76
CA GLY A 59 -15.10 -8.93 3.17
C GLY A 59 -15.62 -9.95 4.20
N PRO A 60 -16.11 -11.11 3.76
CA PRO A 60 -16.67 -12.12 4.67
C PRO A 60 -15.62 -12.50 5.71
N VAL A 61 -15.81 -12.02 6.94
CA VAL A 61 -15.03 -12.42 8.10
C VAL A 61 -15.43 -13.86 8.38
N ILE A 62 -14.61 -14.81 7.95
CA ILE A 62 -14.74 -16.21 8.39
C ILE A 62 -14.40 -16.24 9.87
N THR A 63 -15.41 -16.10 10.72
CA THR A 63 -15.26 -16.33 12.15
C THR A 63 -15.21 -17.84 12.34
N HIS A 64 -14.01 -18.39 12.48
CA HIS A 64 -13.82 -19.78 12.88
C HIS A 64 -14.44 -19.97 14.28
N LYS A 65 -15.66 -20.52 14.35
CA LYS A 65 -16.28 -20.90 15.62
C LYS A 65 -15.42 -22.00 16.24
N ARG A 66 -14.61 -21.66 17.25
CA ARG A 66 -13.97 -22.66 18.10
C ARG A 66 -15.08 -23.49 18.73
N ARG A 67 -15.21 -24.75 18.29
CA ARG A 67 -16.06 -25.74 18.94
C ARG A 67 -15.55 -25.90 20.38
N TRP A 68 -16.31 -25.40 21.35
CA TRP A 68 -16.08 -25.70 22.76
C TRP A 68 -16.25 -27.21 22.93
N ARG A 69 -15.15 -27.92 23.22
CA ARG A 69 -15.26 -29.26 23.81
C ARG A 69 -15.48 -29.03 25.30
N SER A 70 -16.67 -29.34 25.77
CA SER A 70 -16.95 -29.47 27.19
C SER A 70 -15.99 -30.50 27.76
N LEU A 71 -15.18 -30.10 28.74
CA LEU A 71 -14.42 -31.04 29.57
C LEU A 71 -15.45 -31.73 30.48
N ALA A 72 -15.97 -32.87 30.03
CA ALA A 72 -16.55 -33.84 30.94
C ALA A 72 -15.40 -34.41 31.76
N THR A 73 -15.33 -34.05 33.04
CA THR A 73 -14.50 -34.74 34.02
C THR A 73 -15.44 -35.65 34.80
N GLN A 74 -14.99 -36.90 34.99
CA GLN A 74 -15.68 -38.01 35.66
C GLN A 74 -16.24 -37.65 37.04
#